data_AF-A0A7V4WW14-F1
#
_entry.id   AF-A0A7V4WW14-F1
#
_cell.length_a   1.000
_cell.length_b   1.000
_cell.length_c   1.000
_cell.angle_alpha   90.00
_cell.angle_beta   90.00
_cell.angle_gamma   90.00
#
_symmetry.space_group_name_H-M   'P 1'
#
loop_
_entity.id
_entity.type
_entity.pdbx_description
1 polymer ?
#
loop_
_entity_poly.entity_id
_entity_poly.type
_entity_poly.pdbx_seq_one_letter_code
_entity_poly.pdbx_strand_id
1 'polypeptide(L)'
;MNIKTKTTILFTATLISGIIIGAVGAIQVQKYVTNKRIETLRQQNRFIDRMERAIRPAPPHRKELRQLLKQFHSDVQELSRQFREQIKSRSDSLLQSAKPLLNEKQYRRLERMLRRKPPWMITKRKPGQPKPQKKKERY
;
A
#
# COMPACT_ATOMS: atom_id res chain seq x y z
N MET A 1 -6.27 -49.57 -6.14
CA MET A 1 -6.58 -48.52 -5.16
C MET A 1 -7.95 -48.76 -4.57
N ASN A 2 -8.03 -48.80 -3.24
CA ASN A 2 -9.26 -49.08 -2.51
C ASN A 2 -10.26 -47.91 -2.69
N ILE A 3 -11.55 -48.21 -2.81
CA ILE A 3 -12.60 -47.20 -3.06
C ILE A 3 -12.59 -46.13 -1.97
N LYS A 4 -12.37 -46.55 -0.71
CA LYS A 4 -12.21 -45.67 0.46
C LYS A 4 -11.11 -44.63 0.27
N THR A 5 -9.97 -45.02 -0.30
CA THR A 5 -8.83 -44.12 -0.55
C THR A 5 -9.18 -43.06 -1.60
N LYS A 6 -9.93 -43.44 -2.64
CA LYS A 6 -10.35 -42.50 -3.70
C LYS A 6 -11.33 -41.45 -3.17
N THR A 7 -12.30 -41.85 -2.35
CA THR A 7 -13.24 -40.91 -1.72
C THR A 7 -12.54 -39.99 -0.72
N THR A 8 -11.65 -40.49 0.14
CA THR A 8 -10.88 -39.65 1.06
C THR A 8 -10.04 -38.60 0.31
N ILE A 9 -9.39 -38.99 -0.79
CA ILE A 9 -8.62 -38.05 -1.63
C ILE A 9 -9.53 -36.97 -2.22
N LEU A 10 -10.71 -37.35 -2.73
CA LEU A 10 -11.69 -36.42 -3.29
C LEU A 10 -12.16 -35.41 -2.24
N PHE A 11 -12.56 -35.86 -1.04
CA PHE A 11 -12.99 -34.96 0.04
C PHE A 11 -11.87 -34.02 0.48
N THR A 12 -10.65 -34.56 0.65
CA THR A 12 -9.48 -33.76 1.05
C THR A 12 -9.15 -32.71 -0.01
N ALA A 13 -9.15 -33.07 -1.29
CA ALA A 13 -8.88 -32.15 -2.39
C ALA A 13 -9.94 -31.03 -2.47
N THR A 14 -11.21 -31.37 -2.24
CA THR A 14 -12.31 -30.40 -2.27
C THR A 14 -12.20 -29.42 -1.08
N LEU A 15 -11.86 -29.92 0.11
CA LEU A 15 -11.65 -29.10 1.31
C LEU A 15 -10.47 -28.13 1.12
N ILE A 16 -9.33 -28.63 0.63
CA ILE A 16 -8.15 -27.80 0.34
C ILE A 16 -8.50 -26.71 -0.68
N SER A 17 -9.25 -27.06 -1.73
CA SER A 17 -9.68 -26.10 -2.74
C SER A 17 -10.55 -25.00 -2.14
N GLY A 18 -11.50 -25.34 -1.27
CA GLY A 18 -12.34 -24.36 -0.56
C GLY A 18 -11.52 -23.41 0.34
N ILE A 19 -10.53 -23.93 1.06
CA ILE A 19 -9.64 -23.12 1.92
C ILE A 19 -8.83 -22.14 1.06
N ILE A 20 -8.28 -22.59 -0.07
CA ILE A 20 -7.50 -21.73 -0.97
C ILE A 20 -8.37 -20.61 -1.52
N ILE A 21 -9.59 -20.92 -1.99
CA ILE A 21 -10.52 -19.93 -2.53
C ILE A 21 -10.91 -18.91 -1.44
N GLY A 22 -11.23 -19.38 -0.23
CA GLY A 22 -11.56 -18.52 0.91
C GLY A 22 -10.40 -17.59 1.29
N ALA A 23 -9.18 -18.11 1.35
CA ALA A 23 -7.99 -17.33 1.68
C ALA A 23 -7.68 -16.25 0.62
N VAL A 24 -7.76 -16.59 -0.66
CA VAL A 24 -7.56 -15.64 -1.76
C VAL A 24 -8.62 -14.54 -1.72
N GLY A 25 -9.89 -14.91 -1.52
CA GLY A 25 -11.00 -13.97 -1.38
C GLY A 25 -10.79 -13.00 -0.20
N ALA A 26 -10.44 -13.52 0.97
CA ALA A 26 -10.17 -12.72 2.17
C ALA A 26 -9.03 -11.72 1.96
N ILE A 27 -7.91 -12.16 1.37
CA ILE A 27 -6.76 -11.30 1.07
C ILE A 27 -7.16 -10.18 0.09
N GLN A 28 -7.98 -10.49 -0.91
CA GLN A 28 -8.41 -9.51 -1.92
C GLN A 28 -9.35 -8.46 -1.34
N VAL A 29 -10.33 -8.88 -0.54
CA VAL A 29 -11.25 -7.98 0.18
C VAL A 29 -10.48 -7.11 1.16
N GLN A 30 -9.56 -7.69 1.94
CA GLN A 30 -8.73 -6.93 2.89
C GLN A 30 -7.88 -5.88 2.18
N LYS A 31 -7.23 -6.22 1.06
CA LYS A 31 -6.50 -5.24 0.24
C LYS A 31 -7.39 -4.12 -0.27
N TYR A 32 -8.60 -4.44 -0.75
CA TYR A 32 -9.54 -3.45 -1.26
C TYR A 32 -10.03 -2.48 -0.16
N VAL A 33 -10.45 -3.01 0.99
CA VAL A 33 -10.95 -2.23 2.13
C VAL A 33 -9.83 -1.36 2.72
N THR A 34 -8.64 -1.92 2.91
CA THR A 34 -7.50 -1.18 3.44
C THR A 34 -7.06 -0.08 2.48
N ASN A 35 -7.00 -0.35 1.18
CA ASN A 35 -6.66 0.67 0.17
C ASN A 35 -7.69 1.81 0.15
N LYS A 36 -8.99 1.51 0.21
CA LYS A 36 -10.04 2.54 0.29
C LYS A 36 -9.93 3.37 1.57
N ARG A 37 -9.64 2.75 2.72
CA ARG A 37 -9.43 3.46 4.00
C ARG A 37 -8.21 4.37 3.98
N ILE A 38 -7.12 3.95 3.33
CA ILE A 38 -5.92 4.78 3.17
C ILE A 38 -6.18 5.92 2.19
N GLU A 39 -6.96 5.67 1.13
CA GLU A 39 -7.31 6.69 0.12
C GLU A 39 -8.17 7.82 0.72
N THR A 40 -9.06 7.51 1.67
CA THR A 40 -9.83 8.55 2.37
C THR A 40 -8.98 9.38 3.32
N LEU A 41 -7.99 8.80 3.99
CA LEU A 41 -7.08 9.54 4.88
C LEU A 41 -6.08 10.42 4.09
N ARG A 42 -5.79 10.06 2.84
CA ARG A 42 -4.95 10.89 1.94
C ARG A 42 -5.63 12.18 1.51
N GLN A 43 -6.96 12.19 1.40
CA GLN A 43 -7.71 13.38 1.02
C GLN A 43 -8.00 14.21 2.27
N GLN A 44 -7.45 15.41 2.31
CA GLN A 44 -7.56 16.32 3.45
C GLN A 44 -9.00 16.51 3.94
N ASN A 45 -9.93 16.81 3.04
CA ASN A 45 -11.33 17.01 3.42
C ASN A 45 -11.96 15.73 4.01
N ARG A 46 -11.68 14.55 3.43
CA ARG A 46 -12.20 13.28 3.96
C ARG A 46 -11.57 12.89 5.28
N PHE A 47 -10.31 13.24 5.51
CA PHE A 47 -9.64 13.09 6.80
C PHE A 47 -10.35 13.95 7.86
N ILE A 48 -10.50 15.26 7.57
CA ILE A 48 -11.15 16.22 8.47
C ILE A 48 -12.60 15.79 8.76
N ASP A 49 -13.39 15.47 7.74
CA ASP A 49 -14.79 15.05 7.90
C ASP A 49 -14.94 13.75 8.71
N ARG A 50 -13.93 12.88 8.68
CA ARG A 50 -13.91 11.65 9.46
C ARG A 50 -13.55 11.92 10.92
N MET A 51 -12.60 12.81 11.16
CA MET A 51 -12.20 13.23 12.51
C MET A 51 -13.30 14.06 13.17
N GLU A 52 -13.94 14.99 12.46
CA GLU A 52 -15.11 15.72 12.95
C GLU A 52 -16.26 14.79 13.35
N ARG A 53 -16.54 13.75 12.55
CA ARG A 53 -17.57 12.76 12.89
C ARG A 53 -17.26 11.95 14.13
N ALA A 54 -15.98 11.66 14.37
CA ALA A 54 -15.55 10.92 15.54
C ALA A 54 -15.57 11.80 16.81
N ILE A 55 -15.07 13.04 16.70
CA ILE A 55 -14.93 13.97 17.82
C ILE A 55 -16.27 14.64 18.18
N ARG A 56 -17.16 14.85 17.20
CA ARG A 56 -18.45 15.56 17.34
C ARG A 56 -18.28 16.90 18.07
N PRO A 57 -17.49 17.85 17.53
CA PRO A 57 -17.24 19.13 18.19
C PRO A 57 -18.53 19.94 18.34
N ALA A 58 -18.64 20.67 19.46
CA ALA A 58 -19.68 21.67 19.63
C ALA A 58 -19.57 22.77 18.56
N PRO A 59 -20.69 23.43 18.16
CA PRO A 59 -20.70 24.45 17.11
C PRO A 59 -19.62 25.55 17.22
N PRO A 60 -19.31 26.13 18.40
CA PRO A 60 -18.30 27.18 18.50
C PRO A 60 -16.87 26.69 18.21
N HIS A 61 -16.51 25.48 18.66
CA HIS A 61 -15.15 24.94 18.50
C HIS A 61 -14.90 24.27 17.14
N ARG A 62 -15.95 24.12 16.32
CA ARG A 62 -15.85 23.39 15.06
C ARG A 62 -14.85 24.01 14.10
N LYS A 63 -14.78 25.36 14.01
CA LYS A 63 -13.86 26.06 13.09
C LYS A 63 -12.39 25.89 13.51
N GLU A 64 -12.12 26.05 14.80
CA GLU A 64 -10.77 25.91 15.39
C GLU A 64 -10.25 24.47 15.23
N LEU A 65 -11.08 23.47 15.55
CA LEU A 65 -10.74 22.07 15.36
C LEU A 65 -10.43 21.77 13.89
N ARG A 66 -11.19 22.36 12.95
CA ARG A 66 -10.98 22.18 11.51
C ARG A 66 -9.61 22.69 11.06
N GLN A 67 -9.16 23.82 11.58
CA GLN A 67 -7.84 24.37 11.30
C GLN A 67 -6.73 23.49 11.86
N LEU A 68 -6.88 23.02 13.11
CA LEU A 68 -5.93 22.09 13.73
C LEU A 68 -5.81 20.79 12.93
N LEU A 69 -6.94 20.19 12.54
CA LEU A 69 -6.95 18.96 11.74
C LEU A 69 -6.34 19.15 10.35
N LYS A 70 -6.46 20.34 9.77
CA LYS A 70 -5.81 20.70 8.50
C LYS A 70 -4.29 20.79 8.63
N GLN A 71 -3.79 21.42 9.69
CA GLN A 71 -2.34 21.48 9.96
C GLN A 71 -1.78 20.09 10.20
N PHE A 72 -2.41 19.32 11.10
CA PHE A 72 -1.99 17.96 11.40
C PHE A 72 -1.98 17.05 10.17
N HIS A 73 -2.95 17.20 9.27
CA HIS A 73 -2.96 16.46 8.01
C HIS A 73 -1.75 16.77 7.12
N SER A 74 -1.36 18.04 7.06
CA SER A 74 -0.16 18.48 6.33
C SER A 74 1.10 17.85 6.91
N ASP A 75 1.26 17.88 8.23
CA ASP A 75 2.42 17.31 8.92
C ASP A 75 2.53 15.81 8.66
N VAL A 76 1.41 15.09 8.71
CA VAL A 76 1.35 13.66 8.40
C VAL A 76 1.72 13.40 6.93
N GLN A 77 1.32 14.26 6.00
CA GLN A 77 1.70 14.14 4.59
C GLN A 77 3.19 14.36 4.36
N GLU A 78 3.77 15.33 5.06
CA GLU A 78 5.20 15.62 5.01
C GLU A 78 6.02 14.47 5.61
N LEU A 79 5.66 13.99 6.80
CA LEU A 79 6.27 12.82 7.41
C LEU A 79 6.20 11.60 6.48
N SER A 80 5.04 11.38 5.85
CA SER A 80 4.87 10.30 4.85
C SER A 80 5.75 10.48 3.61
N ARG A 81 6.09 11.72 3.24
CA ARG A 81 7.01 12.01 2.13
C ARG A 81 8.45 11.70 2.55
N GLN A 82 8.90 12.23 3.68
CA GLN A 82 10.24 12.00 4.22
C GLN A 82 10.51 10.51 4.41
N PHE A 83 9.56 9.77 5.00
CA PHE A 83 9.68 8.33 5.19
C PHE A 83 9.83 7.56 3.87
N ARG A 84 9.12 7.97 2.81
CA ARG A 84 9.28 7.36 1.47
C ARG A 84 10.66 7.60 0.88
N GLU A 85 11.20 8.80 1.07
CA GLU A 85 12.54 9.16 0.62
C GLU A 85 13.61 8.36 1.38
N GLN A 86 13.46 8.22 2.71
CA GLN A 86 14.33 7.40 3.55
C GLN A 86 14.32 5.93 3.16
N ILE A 87 13.13 5.33 2.95
CA ILE A 87 13.03 3.93 2.50
C ILE A 87 13.73 3.74 1.16
N LYS A 88 13.52 4.67 0.22
CA LYS A 88 14.17 4.61 -1.10
C LYS A 88 15.69 4.64 -0.95
N SER A 89 16.21 5.62 -0.22
CA SER A 89 17.65 5.75 0.03
C SER A 89 18.25 4.49 0.66
N ARG A 90 17.62 3.95 1.71
CA ARG A 90 18.10 2.71 2.36
C ARG A 90 18.06 1.50 1.43
N SER A 91 17.03 1.42 0.58
CA SER A 91 16.92 0.33 -0.41
C SER A 91 17.99 0.43 -1.48
N ASP A 92 18.31 1.65 -1.93
CA ASP A 92 19.39 1.90 -2.89
C ASP A 92 20.76 1.56 -2.28
N SER A 93 21.00 1.95 -1.02
CA SER A 93 22.21 1.56 -0.27
C SER A 93 22.35 0.05 -0.10
N LEU A 94 21.24 -0.65 0.19
CA LEU A 94 21.21 -2.11 0.29
C LEU A 94 21.57 -2.76 -1.06
N LEU A 95 21.00 -2.27 -2.17
CA LEU A 95 21.31 -2.78 -3.51
C LEU A 95 22.80 -2.62 -3.83
N GLN A 96 23.36 -1.45 -3.56
CA GLN A 96 24.77 -1.18 -3.83
C GLN A 96 25.68 -2.07 -3.00
N SER A 97 25.37 -2.25 -1.71
CA SER A 97 26.13 -3.08 -0.78
C SER A 97 26.02 -4.57 -1.11
N ALA A 98 24.87 -5.02 -1.62
CA ALA A 98 24.64 -6.42 -1.98
C ALA A 98 25.21 -6.80 -3.36
N LYS A 99 25.47 -5.83 -4.25
CA LYS A 99 25.96 -6.06 -5.61
C LYS A 99 27.19 -7.00 -5.70
N PRO A 100 28.27 -6.84 -4.90
CA PRO A 100 29.41 -7.75 -4.98
C PRO A 100 29.14 -9.15 -4.43
N LEU A 101 28.09 -9.34 -3.64
CA LEU A 101 27.75 -10.62 -2.99
C LEU A 101 26.77 -11.46 -3.80
N LEU A 102 26.20 -10.91 -4.86
CA LEU A 102 25.12 -11.51 -5.63
C LEU A 102 25.53 -11.68 -7.09
N ASN A 103 25.09 -12.79 -7.69
CA ASN A 103 25.13 -12.90 -9.14
C ASN A 103 24.07 -12.00 -9.81
N GLU A 104 24.21 -11.75 -11.11
CA GLU A 104 23.34 -10.83 -11.85
C GLU A 104 21.84 -11.21 -11.73
N LYS A 105 21.52 -12.51 -11.76
CA LYS A 105 20.13 -13.00 -11.65
C LYS A 105 19.53 -12.72 -10.27
N GLN A 106 20.31 -12.87 -9.21
CA GLN A 106 19.92 -12.56 -7.84
C GLN A 106 19.78 -11.04 -7.64
N TYR A 107 20.73 -10.27 -8.14
CA TYR A 107 20.69 -8.80 -8.09
C TYR A 107 19.43 -8.25 -8.77
N ARG A 108 19.12 -8.71 -9.99
CA ARG A 108 17.91 -8.28 -10.72
C ARG A 108 16.61 -8.66 -10.01
N ARG A 109 16.59 -9.79 -9.29
CA ARG A 109 15.43 -10.20 -8.49
C ARG A 109 15.24 -9.27 -7.28
N LEU A 110 16.34 -8.96 -6.58
CA LEU A 110 16.36 -8.03 -5.45
C LEU A 110 15.95 -6.61 -5.88
N GLU A 111 16.53 -6.12 -6.98
CA GLU A 111 16.20 -4.82 -7.58
C GLU A 111 14.70 -4.72 -7.89
N ARG A 112 14.13 -5.75 -8.54
CA ARG A 112 12.70 -5.77 -8.88
C ARG A 112 11.81 -5.80 -7.64
N MET A 113 12.25 -6.49 -6.58
CA MET A 113 11.52 -6.54 -5.31
C MET A 113 11.52 -5.19 -4.61
N LEU A 114 12.68 -4.53 -4.49
CA LEU A 114 12.83 -3.25 -3.79
C LEU A 114 12.26 -2.06 -4.58
N ARG A 115 12.31 -2.11 -5.92
CA ARG A 115 11.71 -1.07 -6.79
C ARG A 115 10.20 -1.18 -6.94
N ARG A 116 9.59 -2.32 -6.56
CA ARG A 116 8.13 -2.44 -6.51
C ARG A 116 7.62 -1.53 -5.40
N LYS A 117 7.06 -0.38 -5.80
CA LYS A 117 6.34 0.49 -4.86
C LYS A 117 5.23 -0.33 -4.20
N PRO A 118 5.20 -0.44 -2.87
CA PRO A 118 4.11 -1.13 -2.22
C PRO A 118 2.78 -0.45 -2.58
N PRO A 119 1.64 -1.18 -2.59
CA PRO A 119 0.35 -0.64 -3.04
C PRO A 119 -0.05 0.65 -2.31
N TRP A 120 0.31 0.76 -1.03
CA TRP A 120 0.07 1.94 -0.21
C TRP A 120 0.96 3.13 -0.56
N MET A 121 2.10 2.96 -1.26
CA MET A 121 2.93 4.05 -1.79
C MET A 121 2.52 4.51 -3.19
N ILE A 122 1.69 3.73 -3.90
CA ILE A 122 1.15 4.15 -5.19
C ILE A 122 0.14 5.27 -4.90
N THR A 123 0.56 6.52 -5.07
CA THR A 123 -0.36 7.65 -5.17
C THR A 123 -1.11 7.47 -6.48
N LYS A 124 -2.39 7.04 -6.42
CA LYS A 124 -3.28 7.23 -7.56
C LYS A 124 -3.22 8.71 -7.93
N ARG A 125 -2.83 9.01 -9.16
CA ARG A 125 -2.82 10.39 -9.68
C ARG A 125 -4.20 10.98 -9.46
N LYS A 126 -4.27 12.21 -8.94
CA LYS A 126 -5.51 13.00 -9.04
C LYS A 126 -5.84 13.16 -10.54
N PRO A 127 -7.09 12.98 -10.98
CA PRO A 127 -7.49 13.32 -12.34
C PRO A 127 -7.08 14.79 -12.60
N GLY A 128 -6.32 15.05 -13.66
CA GLY A 128 -5.85 16.40 -14.02
C GLY A 128 -4.39 16.74 -13.73
N GLN A 129 -3.59 15.87 -13.08
CA GLN A 129 -2.14 16.13 -12.97
C GLN A 129 -1.39 15.78 -14.29
N PRO A 130 -0.60 16.71 -14.86
CA PRO A 130 0.18 16.44 -16.06
C PRO A 130 1.17 15.30 -15.83
N LYS A 131 1.34 14.44 -16.85
CA LYS A 131 2.30 13.34 -16.78
C LYS A 131 3.71 13.96 -16.60
N PRO A 132 4.51 13.60 -15.58
CA PRO A 132 5.95 13.86 -15.56
C PRO A 132 6.53 13.48 -16.92
N GLN A 133 7.03 14.50 -17.62
CA GLN A 133 7.74 14.32 -18.87
C GLN A 133 8.91 13.40 -18.56
N LYS A 134 8.91 12.20 -19.15
CA LYS A 134 10.10 11.36 -19.14
C LYS A 134 11.19 12.19 -19.81
N LYS A 135 12.20 12.64 -19.06
CA LYS A 135 13.44 13.12 -19.66
C LYS A 135 13.91 11.98 -20.56
N LYS A 136 13.75 12.15 -21.88
CA LYS A 136 14.42 11.30 -22.87
C LYS A 136 15.88 11.68 -22.73
N GLU A 137 16.63 10.90 -21.96
CA GLU A 137 18.08 10.88 -22.08
C GLU A 137 18.35 10.46 -23.53
N ARG A 138 18.68 11.45 -24.37
CA ARG A 138 19.26 11.23 -25.68
C ARG A 138 20.70 10.78 -25.38
N TYR A 139 20.95 9.49 -25.58
CA TYR A 139 22.28 9.03 -25.98
C TYR A 139 22.44 9.30 -27.47
#